data_AF-A0A534VEM3-F1
#
_entry.id   AF-A0A534VEM3-F1
#
_cell.length_a   1.000
_cell.length_b   1.000
_cell.length_c   1.000
_cell.angle_alpha   90.00
_cell.angle_beta   90.00
_cell.angle_gamma   90.00
#
_symmetry.space_group_name_H-M   'P 1'
#
loop_
_entity.id
_entity.type
_entity.pdbx_description
1 polymer ?
#
loop_
_entity_poly.entity_id
_entity_poly.type
_entity_poly.pdbx_seq_one_letter_code
_entity_poly.pdbx_strand_id
1 'polypeptide(L)'
;MRTISLLKSLALSLILGLSMASVSATGAWAQDDITRREVGTLHEFLENHPRVAEELRNNPSLANDRRWVSRHDDLQAFLRDHPRIRQELRENPSRVMSWERNLNARADLRKFDRFLDSHPRVAERLKANPELINNRQFVENHPELRDFLRENPDMRRELQSRPRAFMERVERYDRFSQR
;
A
#
# COMPACT_ATOMS: atom_id res chain seq x y z
N MET A 1 -61.10 -2.60 -44.32
CA MET A 1 -59.70 -2.84 -43.90
C MET A 1 -59.54 -2.34 -42.47
N ARG A 2 -58.91 -3.20 -41.65
CA ARG A 2 -58.50 -3.12 -40.23
C ARG A 2 -57.96 -1.74 -39.80
N THR A 3 -58.00 -1.22 -38.56
CA THR A 3 -58.60 -1.51 -37.25
C THR A 3 -58.14 -0.38 -36.29
N ILE A 4 -59.04 0.11 -35.42
CA ILE A 4 -58.85 0.28 -33.95
C ILE A 4 -57.95 1.40 -33.36
N SER A 5 -58.62 2.23 -32.53
CA SER A 5 -58.25 2.89 -31.25
C SER A 5 -57.03 3.82 -31.14
N LEU A 6 -57.21 5.11 -30.85
CA LEU A 6 -57.59 5.81 -29.59
C LEU A 6 -56.41 6.09 -28.63
N LEU A 7 -56.28 7.40 -28.32
CA LEU A 7 -55.90 7.99 -27.02
C LEU A 7 -54.44 7.89 -26.54
N LYS A 8 -53.71 9.01 -26.56
CA LYS A 8 -53.59 9.96 -25.43
C LYS A 8 -52.65 11.13 -25.72
N SER A 9 -52.97 12.22 -25.05
CA SER A 9 -52.58 13.61 -25.25
C SER A 9 -51.16 13.95 -24.76
N LEU A 10 -50.52 14.87 -25.49
CA LEU A 10 -49.71 16.02 -25.06
C LEU A 10 -49.05 16.04 -23.66
N ALA A 11 -47.72 16.24 -23.66
CA ALA A 11 -47.11 17.25 -22.79
C ALA A 11 -45.87 17.86 -23.46
N LEU A 12 -45.95 19.18 -23.64
CA LEU A 12 -44.90 20.12 -23.98
C LEU A 12 -43.76 20.01 -22.95
N SER A 13 -42.50 20.02 -23.36
CA SER A 13 -41.40 20.43 -22.48
C SER A 13 -40.41 21.32 -23.21
N LEU A 14 -40.32 22.51 -22.63
CA LEU A 14 -39.52 23.68 -22.93
C LEU A 14 -38.05 23.33 -23.14
N ILE A 15 -37.50 23.66 -24.31
CA ILE A 15 -36.06 23.62 -24.57
C ILE A 15 -35.45 24.82 -23.84
N LEU A 16 -34.87 24.60 -22.66
CA LEU A 16 -33.96 25.55 -22.04
C LEU A 16 -32.55 25.27 -22.61
N GLY A 17 -32.01 26.24 -23.35
CA GLY A 17 -30.69 26.15 -23.97
C GLY A 17 -29.60 25.88 -22.94
N LEU A 18 -29.00 24.70 -22.99
CA LEU A 18 -27.76 24.42 -22.28
C LEU A 18 -26.61 24.84 -23.19
N SER A 19 -25.92 25.89 -22.77
CA SER A 19 -24.72 26.42 -23.41
C SER A 19 -23.72 25.30 -23.68
N MET A 20 -23.35 25.14 -24.95
CA MET A 20 -22.30 24.24 -25.41
C MET A 20 -20.95 24.80 -24.92
N ALA A 21 -20.57 24.48 -23.68
CA ALA A 21 -19.18 24.59 -23.25
C ALA A 21 -18.48 23.32 -23.74
N SER A 22 -17.57 23.51 -24.69
CA SER A 22 -16.68 22.49 -25.23
C SER A 22 -15.99 21.73 -24.08
N VAL A 23 -16.50 20.54 -23.74
CA VAL A 23 -15.71 19.60 -22.95
C VAL A 23 -14.68 19.04 -23.91
N SER A 24 -13.51 19.66 -23.91
CA SER A 24 -12.31 19.10 -24.52
C SER A 24 -12.15 17.68 -23.97
N ALA A 25 -12.30 16.69 -24.86
CA ALA A 25 -12.07 15.29 -24.59
C ALA A 25 -10.57 15.04 -24.38
N THR A 26 -10.06 15.44 -23.21
CA THR A 26 -8.73 15.07 -22.72
C THR A 26 -8.87 14.71 -21.24
N GLY A 27 -9.40 13.51 -20.97
CA GLY A 27 -9.58 13.06 -19.58
C GLY A 27 -10.19 11.67 -19.38
N ALA A 28 -10.60 10.96 -20.43
CA ALA A 28 -11.26 9.65 -20.30
C ALA A 28 -10.30 8.44 -20.15
N TRP A 29 -8.99 8.67 -19.95
CA TRP A 29 -7.98 7.60 -19.87
C TRP A 29 -7.01 7.76 -18.68
N ALA A 30 -7.43 8.45 -17.61
CA ALA A 30 -6.59 8.67 -16.41
C ALA A 30 -7.23 8.18 -15.10
N GLN A 31 -8.37 7.48 -15.13
CA GLN A 31 -9.13 7.09 -13.95
C GLN A 31 -9.32 5.57 -13.88
N ASP A 32 -8.33 4.84 -13.38
CA ASP A 32 -8.61 3.51 -12.81
C ASP A 32 -7.56 3.07 -11.78
N ASP A 33 -6.35 3.64 -11.80
CA ASP A 33 -5.35 3.30 -10.79
C ASP A 33 -5.66 3.93 -9.42
N ILE A 34 -5.59 3.12 -8.35
CA ILE A 34 -5.63 3.63 -6.97
C ILE A 34 -4.43 4.54 -6.68
N THR A 35 -4.71 5.61 -5.93
CA THR A 35 -3.73 6.64 -5.57
C THR A 35 -2.80 6.16 -4.45
N ARG A 36 -1.65 6.83 -4.32
CA ARG A 36 -0.72 6.60 -3.20
C ARG A 36 -1.39 6.75 -1.82
N ARG A 37 -2.37 7.65 -1.69
CA ARG A 37 -3.12 7.86 -0.44
C ARG A 37 -3.99 6.63 -0.13
N GLU A 38 -4.66 6.07 -1.12
CA GLU A 38 -5.50 4.87 -0.97
C GLU A 38 -4.66 3.63 -0.65
N VAL A 39 -3.50 3.46 -1.30
CA VAL A 39 -2.56 2.39 -0.91
C VAL A 39 -2.08 2.60 0.53
N GLY A 40 -1.94 3.86 0.97
CA GLY A 40 -1.60 4.20 2.35
C GLY A 40 -2.65 3.73 3.38
N THR A 41 -3.94 3.83 3.07
CA THR A 41 -4.99 3.34 3.99
C THR A 41 -5.01 1.81 4.07
N LEU A 42 -4.73 1.11 2.96
CA LEU A 42 -4.53 -0.35 2.99
C LEU A 42 -3.30 -0.72 3.82
N HIS A 43 -2.21 0.01 3.67
CA HIS A 43 -1.00 -0.22 4.45
C HIS A 43 -1.26 -0.09 5.95
N GLU A 44 -1.90 1.00 6.40
CA GLU A 44 -2.28 1.19 7.81
C GLU A 44 -3.20 0.07 8.32
N PHE A 45 -4.17 -0.36 7.51
CA PHE A 45 -5.00 -1.52 7.85
C PHE A 45 -4.15 -2.78 8.06
N LEU A 46 -3.25 -3.09 7.12
CA LEU A 46 -2.41 -4.30 7.18
C LEU A 46 -1.35 -4.26 8.29
N GLU A 47 -0.86 -3.08 8.68
CA GLU A 47 0.01 -2.93 9.86
C GLU A 47 -0.71 -3.36 11.16
N ASN A 48 -1.99 -3.02 11.29
CA ASN A 48 -2.81 -3.40 12.45
C ASN A 48 -3.36 -4.83 12.36
N HIS A 49 -3.27 -5.49 11.20
CA HIS A 49 -3.77 -6.84 10.96
C HIS A 49 -2.66 -7.74 10.38
N PRO A 50 -1.60 -8.05 11.16
CA PRO A 50 -0.39 -8.70 10.66
C PRO A 50 -0.66 -10.09 10.05
N ARG A 51 -1.64 -10.83 10.57
CA ARG A 51 -2.04 -12.14 10.01
C ARG A 51 -2.64 -12.00 8.61
N VAL A 52 -3.54 -11.03 8.42
CA VAL A 52 -4.16 -10.74 7.12
C VAL A 52 -3.10 -10.26 6.13
N ALA A 53 -2.19 -9.40 6.60
CA ALA A 53 -1.07 -8.90 5.81
C ALA A 53 -0.17 -10.03 5.32
N GLU A 54 0.21 -10.95 6.21
CA GLU A 54 1.02 -12.11 5.85
C GLU A 54 0.33 -13.00 4.81
N GLU A 55 -0.94 -13.35 5.04
CA GLU A 55 -1.72 -14.19 4.13
C GLU A 55 -1.86 -13.55 2.74
N LEU A 56 -2.19 -12.25 2.67
CA LEU A 56 -2.27 -11.52 1.39
C LEU A 56 -0.91 -11.31 0.72
N ARG A 57 0.17 -11.09 1.49
CA ARG A 57 1.52 -10.95 0.92
C ARG A 57 2.00 -12.27 0.31
N ASN A 58 1.60 -13.40 0.88
CA ASN A 58 1.89 -14.74 0.37
C ASN A 58 0.99 -15.13 -0.81
N ASN A 59 -0.29 -14.78 -0.77
CA ASN A 59 -1.24 -15.04 -1.84
C ASN A 59 -2.22 -13.86 -2.01
N PRO A 60 -1.88 -12.87 -2.85
CA PRO A 60 -2.72 -11.69 -3.08
C PRO A 60 -4.13 -12.02 -3.58
N SER A 61 -4.31 -13.14 -4.27
CA SER A 61 -5.60 -13.57 -4.80
C SER A 61 -6.62 -13.95 -3.72
N LEU A 62 -6.20 -14.15 -2.46
CA LEU A 62 -7.10 -14.37 -1.34
C LEU A 62 -8.11 -13.23 -1.16
N ALA A 63 -7.76 -11.99 -1.54
CA ALA A 63 -8.68 -10.86 -1.53
C ALA A 63 -9.96 -11.07 -2.38
N ASN A 64 -9.93 -12.03 -3.33
CA ASN A 64 -11.06 -12.40 -4.18
C ASN A 64 -11.79 -13.68 -3.73
N ASP A 65 -11.23 -14.41 -2.76
CA ASP A 65 -11.89 -15.56 -2.17
C ASP A 65 -12.93 -15.09 -1.15
N ARG A 66 -14.21 -15.21 -1.52
CA ARG A 66 -15.34 -14.80 -0.67
C ARG A 66 -15.35 -15.50 0.69
N ARG A 67 -14.98 -16.78 0.74
CA ARG A 67 -14.99 -17.56 1.99
C ARG A 67 -13.84 -17.16 2.91
N TRP A 68 -12.71 -16.77 2.33
CA TRP A 68 -11.60 -16.24 3.09
C TRP A 68 -11.89 -14.83 3.60
N VAL A 69 -12.40 -13.93 2.75
CA VAL A 69 -12.78 -12.57 3.14
C VAL A 69 -13.87 -12.59 4.23
N SER A 70 -14.87 -13.48 4.13
CA SER A 70 -15.95 -13.59 5.13
C SER A 70 -15.50 -14.14 6.48
N ARG A 71 -14.25 -14.58 6.63
CA ARG A 71 -13.66 -14.98 7.93
C ARG A 71 -12.87 -13.86 8.59
N HIS A 72 -12.75 -12.72 7.91
CA HIS A 72 -12.02 -11.55 8.35
C HIS A 72 -12.97 -10.35 8.34
N ASP A 73 -13.80 -10.24 9.38
CA ASP A 73 -14.86 -9.22 9.46
C ASP A 73 -14.30 -7.80 9.28
N ASP A 74 -13.13 -7.52 9.86
CA ASP A 74 -12.44 -6.22 9.73
C ASP A 74 -11.97 -5.96 8.29
N LEU A 75 -11.45 -6.98 7.60
CA LEU A 75 -11.09 -6.84 6.19
C LEU A 75 -12.33 -6.65 5.32
N GLN A 76 -13.42 -7.37 5.61
CA GLN A 76 -14.67 -7.21 4.89
C GLN A 76 -15.24 -5.80 5.07
N ALA A 77 -15.20 -5.26 6.28
CA ALA A 77 -15.59 -3.89 6.57
C ALA A 77 -14.70 -2.89 5.82
N PHE A 78 -13.37 -3.07 5.89
CA PHE A 78 -12.41 -2.25 5.16
C PHE A 78 -12.69 -2.24 3.64
N LEU A 79 -12.86 -3.41 3.01
CA LEU A 79 -13.11 -3.48 1.57
C LEU A 79 -14.46 -2.91 1.14
N ARG A 80 -15.46 -2.90 2.04
CA ARG A 80 -16.74 -2.24 1.82
C ARG A 80 -16.58 -0.72 1.85
N ASP A 81 -15.82 -0.22 2.82
CA ASP A 81 -15.64 1.23 3.04
C ASP A 81 -14.59 1.84 2.08
N HIS A 82 -13.75 0.99 1.45
CA HIS A 82 -12.75 1.36 0.44
C HIS A 82 -13.03 0.71 -0.93
N PRO A 83 -14.09 1.11 -1.66
CA PRO A 83 -14.53 0.43 -2.88
C PRO A 83 -13.49 0.42 -4.01
N ARG A 84 -12.65 1.46 -4.12
CA ARG A 84 -11.59 1.54 -5.13
C ARG A 84 -10.46 0.53 -4.87
N ILE A 85 -10.06 0.37 -3.61
CA ILE A 85 -9.07 -0.65 -3.22
C ILE A 85 -9.62 -2.05 -3.48
N ARG A 86 -10.91 -2.27 -3.15
CA ARG A 86 -11.59 -3.54 -3.43
C ARG A 86 -11.65 -3.84 -4.93
N GLN A 87 -11.97 -2.85 -5.76
CA GLN A 87 -11.99 -3.02 -7.22
C GLN A 87 -10.59 -3.37 -7.74
N GLU A 88 -9.56 -2.64 -7.30
CA GLU A 88 -8.20 -2.88 -7.73
C GLU A 88 -7.65 -4.23 -7.25
N LEU A 89 -7.97 -4.67 -6.02
CA LEU A 89 -7.63 -6.02 -5.54
C LEU A 89 -8.35 -7.10 -6.36
N ARG A 90 -9.52 -6.79 -6.91
CA ARG A 90 -10.25 -7.70 -7.80
C ARG A 90 -9.60 -7.85 -9.16
N GLU A 91 -9.08 -6.76 -9.69
CA GLU A 91 -8.52 -6.71 -11.04
C GLU A 91 -7.04 -7.08 -11.05
N ASN A 92 -6.25 -6.52 -10.13
CA ASN A 92 -4.79 -6.66 -10.06
C ASN A 92 -4.28 -6.85 -8.62
N PRO A 93 -4.63 -7.95 -7.92
CA PRO A 93 -4.28 -8.15 -6.51
C PRO A 93 -2.76 -8.08 -6.26
N SER A 94 -1.96 -8.68 -7.13
CA SER A 94 -0.49 -8.65 -7.02
C SER A 94 0.09 -7.24 -7.19
N ARG A 95 -0.56 -6.37 -7.98
CA ARG A 95 -0.15 -4.97 -8.19
C ARG A 95 -0.36 -4.16 -6.91
N VAL A 96 -1.53 -4.30 -6.29
CA VAL A 96 -1.85 -3.65 -5.01
C VAL A 96 -0.87 -4.05 -3.93
N MET A 97 -0.63 -5.35 -3.75
CA MET A 97 0.31 -5.83 -2.74
C MET A 97 1.76 -5.44 -3.05
N SER A 98 2.10 -5.21 -4.32
CA SER A 98 3.40 -4.62 -4.68
C SER A 98 3.48 -3.15 -4.26
N TRP A 99 2.44 -2.35 -4.53
CA TRP A 99 2.40 -0.95 -4.13
C TRP A 99 2.40 -0.76 -2.61
N GLU A 100 1.65 -1.59 -1.88
CA GLU A 100 1.66 -1.62 -0.41
C GLU A 100 3.08 -1.87 0.12
N ARG A 101 3.75 -2.93 -0.37
CA ARG A 101 5.13 -3.23 0.02
C ARG A 101 6.11 -2.10 -0.32
N ASN A 102 5.91 -1.41 -1.45
CA ASN A 102 6.77 -0.29 -1.84
C ASN A 102 6.57 0.95 -0.94
N LEU A 103 5.37 1.18 -0.41
CA LEU A 103 5.15 2.20 0.62
C LEU A 103 5.89 1.85 1.91
N ASN A 104 5.77 0.59 2.33
CA ASN A 104 6.46 0.05 3.51
C ASN A 104 7.98 0.24 3.37
N ALA A 105 8.55 -0.18 2.24
CA ALA A 105 9.99 -0.09 1.98
C ALA A 105 10.52 1.35 2.12
N ARG A 106 9.85 2.37 1.56
CA ARG A 106 10.32 3.77 1.68
C ARG A 106 10.22 4.31 3.10
N ALA A 107 9.13 3.97 3.81
CA ALA A 107 8.97 4.39 5.20
C ALA A 107 10.04 3.75 6.09
N ASP A 108 10.32 2.47 5.85
CA ASP A 108 11.32 1.69 6.57
C ASP A 108 12.74 2.21 6.34
N LEU A 109 13.11 2.48 5.08
CA LEU A 109 14.40 3.09 4.75
C LEU A 109 14.58 4.41 5.52
N ARG A 110 13.58 5.30 5.48
CA ARG A 110 13.64 6.58 6.20
C ARG A 110 13.70 6.41 7.72
N LYS A 111 12.98 5.44 8.29
CA LYS A 111 13.01 5.17 9.74
C LYS A 111 14.39 4.68 10.16
N PHE A 112 14.96 3.73 9.41
CA PHE A 112 16.26 3.14 9.72
C PHE A 112 17.42 4.11 9.47
N ASP A 113 17.36 4.87 8.38
CA ASP A 113 18.31 5.94 8.06
C ASP A 113 18.47 6.93 9.22
N ARG A 114 17.36 7.49 9.72
CA ARG A 114 17.37 8.37 10.91
C ARG A 114 17.91 7.69 12.17
N PHE A 115 17.63 6.39 12.33
CA PHE A 115 18.19 5.62 13.44
C PHE A 115 19.72 5.55 13.31
N LEU A 116 20.25 5.28 12.13
CA LEU A 116 21.69 5.23 11.88
C LEU A 116 22.36 6.60 12.07
N ASP A 117 21.73 7.69 11.62
CA ASP A 117 22.21 9.05 11.83
C ASP A 117 22.34 9.41 13.31
N SER A 118 21.38 8.96 14.11
CA SER A 118 21.36 9.20 15.56
C SER A 118 22.30 8.26 16.33
N HIS A 119 22.77 7.17 15.71
CA HIS A 119 23.61 6.13 16.33
C HIS A 119 24.85 5.83 15.47
N PRO A 120 25.78 6.79 15.31
CA PRO A 120 26.89 6.68 14.36
C PRO A 120 27.79 5.46 14.61
N ARG A 121 28.01 5.05 15.88
CA ARG A 121 28.79 3.85 16.21
C ARG A 121 28.14 2.56 15.71
N VAL A 122 26.80 2.47 15.77
CA VAL A 122 26.05 1.32 15.24
C VAL A 122 26.09 1.36 13.72
N ALA A 123 25.90 2.55 13.13
CA ALA A 123 25.94 2.75 11.69
C ALA A 123 27.27 2.34 11.08
N GLU A 124 28.41 2.74 11.65
CA GLU A 124 29.74 2.32 11.19
C GLU A 124 29.89 0.79 11.17
N ARG A 125 29.45 0.12 12.24
CA ARG A 125 29.53 -1.34 12.35
C ARG A 125 28.65 -2.03 11.31
N LEU A 126 27.40 -1.59 11.16
CA LEU A 126 26.45 -2.17 10.21
C LEU A 126 26.81 -1.88 8.75
N LYS A 127 27.37 -0.69 8.45
CA LYS A 127 27.91 -0.36 7.12
C LYS A 127 29.09 -1.26 6.77
N ALA A 128 30.00 -1.49 7.73
CA ALA A 128 31.15 -2.39 7.53
C ALA A 128 30.73 -3.86 7.41
N ASN A 129 29.73 -4.30 8.19
CA ASN A 129 29.22 -5.66 8.14
C ASN A 129 27.71 -5.73 8.46
N PRO A 130 26.84 -5.73 7.43
CA PRO A 130 25.40 -5.83 7.60
C PRO A 130 24.94 -7.10 8.33
N GLU A 131 25.71 -8.20 8.26
CA GLU A 131 25.36 -9.47 8.91
C GLU A 131 25.37 -9.40 10.44
N LEU A 132 25.94 -8.34 11.02
CA LEU A 132 25.88 -8.11 12.47
C LEU A 132 24.44 -8.00 12.99
N ILE A 133 23.47 -7.68 12.13
CA ILE A 133 22.05 -7.68 12.50
C ILE A 133 21.52 -9.07 12.91
N ASN A 134 22.16 -10.14 12.42
CA ASN A 134 21.87 -11.52 12.76
C ASN A 134 22.72 -12.04 13.93
N ASN A 135 23.71 -11.27 14.38
CA ASN A 135 24.53 -11.62 15.54
C ASN A 135 23.81 -11.21 16.83
N ARG A 136 23.34 -12.21 17.57
CA ARG A 136 22.60 -12.00 18.83
C ARG A 136 23.38 -11.17 19.85
N GLN A 137 24.66 -11.46 20.06
CA GLN A 137 25.49 -10.73 21.01
C GLN A 137 25.67 -9.27 20.59
N PHE A 138 25.84 -9.01 19.30
CA PHE A 138 25.89 -7.63 18.78
C PHE A 138 24.60 -6.88 19.06
N VAL A 139 23.44 -7.47 18.76
CA VAL A 139 22.14 -6.82 19.02
C VAL A 139 21.90 -6.62 20.52
N GLU A 140 22.22 -7.61 21.37
CA GLU A 140 22.06 -7.50 22.82
C GLU A 140 22.96 -6.43 23.45
N ASN A 141 24.17 -6.23 22.90
CA ASN A 141 25.10 -5.19 23.34
C ASN A 141 24.76 -3.77 22.84
N HIS A 142 23.72 -3.62 22.01
CA HIS A 142 23.22 -2.33 21.54
C HIS A 142 21.72 -2.21 21.85
N PRO A 143 21.36 -1.84 23.09
CA PRO A 143 19.96 -1.80 23.54
C PRO A 143 19.04 -0.99 22.62
N GLU A 144 19.52 0.12 22.09
CA GLU A 144 18.78 1.00 21.19
C GLU A 144 18.46 0.31 19.86
N LEU A 145 19.41 -0.46 19.31
CA LEU A 145 19.19 -1.28 18.11
C LEU A 145 18.21 -2.42 18.40
N ARG A 146 18.36 -3.10 19.53
CA ARG A 146 17.45 -4.17 19.95
C ARG A 146 16.02 -3.66 20.09
N ASP A 147 15.85 -2.52 20.74
CA ASP A 147 14.56 -1.91 20.99
C ASP A 147 13.92 -1.42 19.69
N PHE A 148 14.70 -0.78 18.80
CA PHE A 148 14.27 -0.41 17.46
C PHE A 148 13.78 -1.62 16.64
N LEU A 149 14.53 -2.74 16.64
CA LEU A 149 14.14 -3.95 15.91
C LEU A 149 12.91 -4.64 16.50
N ARG A 150 12.70 -4.51 17.82
CA ARG A 150 11.50 -5.03 18.50
C ARG A 150 10.26 -4.23 18.12
N GLU A 151 10.39 -2.91 18.01
CA GLU A 151 9.31 -2.00 17.62
C GLU A 151 8.98 -2.05 16.12
N ASN A 152 9.91 -2.54 15.30
CA ASN A 152 9.74 -2.63 13.84
C ASN A 152 9.88 -4.10 13.37
N PRO A 153 8.93 -4.99 13.71
CA PRO A 153 9.06 -6.42 13.45
C PRO A 153 9.13 -6.79 11.96
N ASP A 154 8.44 -6.04 11.09
CA ASP A 154 8.46 -6.25 9.64
C ASP A 154 9.83 -5.90 9.06
N MET A 155 10.35 -4.72 9.41
CA MET A 155 11.70 -4.29 9.05
C MET A 155 12.76 -5.24 9.60
N ARG A 156 12.62 -5.70 10.85
CA ARG A 156 13.52 -6.70 11.44
C ARG A 156 13.56 -7.97 10.60
N ARG A 157 12.41 -8.50 10.16
CA ARG A 157 12.38 -9.70 9.30
C ARG A 157 13.11 -9.46 7.98
N GLU A 158 12.92 -8.30 7.36
CA GLU A 158 13.61 -7.96 6.12
C GLU A 158 15.12 -7.80 6.32
N LEU A 159 15.53 -7.04 7.33
CA LEU A 159 16.92 -6.85 7.72
C LEU A 159 17.61 -8.18 8.01
N GLN A 160 16.97 -9.10 8.72
CA GLN A 160 17.54 -10.42 9.01
C GLN A 160 17.61 -11.32 7.77
N SER A 161 16.62 -11.23 6.87
CA SER A 161 16.56 -12.04 5.65
C SER A 161 17.58 -11.58 4.59
N ARG A 162 17.76 -10.27 4.43
CA ARG A 162 18.62 -9.68 3.39
C ARG A 162 19.39 -8.46 3.92
N PRO A 163 20.31 -8.63 4.89
CA PRO A 163 20.96 -7.50 5.57
C PRO A 163 21.68 -6.57 4.59
N ARG A 164 22.50 -7.14 3.69
CA ARG A 164 23.26 -6.38 2.70
C ARG A 164 22.36 -5.59 1.76
N ALA A 165 21.37 -6.25 1.16
CA ALA A 165 20.46 -5.60 0.21
C ALA A 165 19.60 -4.51 0.86
N PHE A 166 19.27 -4.65 2.15
CA PHE A 166 18.60 -3.60 2.91
C PHE A 166 19.54 -2.41 3.13
N MET A 167 20.76 -2.64 3.65
CA MET A 167 21.75 -1.60 3.90
C MET A 167 22.09 -0.79 2.63
N GLU A 168 22.27 -1.47 1.50
CA GLU A 168 22.51 -0.78 0.22
C GLU A 168 21.36 0.15 -0.20
N ARG A 169 20.10 -0.22 0.11
CA ARG A 169 18.95 0.65 -0.16
C ARG A 169 18.92 1.86 0.77
N VAL A 170 19.32 1.68 2.03
CA VAL A 170 19.41 2.76 3.02
C VAL A 170 20.46 3.77 2.57
N GLU A 171 21.65 3.32 2.19
CA GLU A 171 22.70 4.20 1.67
C GLU A 171 22.29 4.93 0.38
N ARG A 172 21.56 4.25 -0.50
CA ARG A 172 21.00 4.92 -1.68
C ARG A 172 20.00 6.00 -1.27
N TYR A 173 19.10 5.70 -0.33
CA TYR A 173 18.11 6.64 0.17
C TYR A 173 18.78 7.87 0.77
N ASP A 174 19.74 7.68 1.68
CA ASP A 174 20.51 8.74 2.35
C ASP A 174 21.12 9.74 1.35
N ARG A 175 21.81 9.21 0.33
CA ARG A 175 22.40 10.03 -0.75
C ARG A 175 21.38 10.87 -1.54
N PHE A 176 20.13 10.40 -1.63
CA PHE A 176 19.07 11.14 -2.31
C PHE A 176 18.33 12.11 -1.39
N SER A 177 18.24 11.83 -0.09
CA SER A 177 17.59 12.71 0.89
C SER A 177 18.46 13.88 1.35
N GLN A 178 19.78 13.79 1.21
CA GLN A 178 20.72 14.88 1.52
C GLN A 178 20.90 15.91 0.40
N ARG A 179 20.20 15.77 -0.74
CA ARG A 179 20.19 16.74 -1.86
C ARG A 179 19.00 17.67 -1.76
#